data_AF-A0A3D4E5V9-F1
#
_entry.id   AF-A0A3D4E5V9-F1
#
_cell.length_a   1.000
_cell.length_b   1.000
_cell.length_c   1.000
_cell.angle_alpha   90.00
_cell.angle_beta   90.00
_cell.angle_gamma   90.00
#
_symmetry.space_group_name_H-M   'P 1'
#
loop_
_entity.id
_entity.type
_entity.pdbx_description
1 polymer ?
#
loop_
_entity_poly.entity_id
_entity_poly.type
_entity_poly.pdbx_seq_one_letter_code
_entity_poly.pdbx_strand_id
1 'polypeptide(L)'
;MFSGFHRLKDMGIMGINSRNLDFIAPHNRRQYYRLVDDKVITKKTAIEAGIPVPELFATIEYQEQLKRLGDILAQRSCNQFVIKPAKGSGGGGIMVIKGRTAAGYLRANGQVITLPEIQYHISNILGGLYALGGARDVAIIEQCIENIDLFDKLAFQGVPDIRLVIYKNTPVMAMLRLPTLASGGRANLHSGGIGVGLSMDQGMTTNAILHN
;
A
#
# COMPACT_ATOMS: atom_id res chain seq x y z
N MET A 1 -23.38 -19.78 -22.14
CA MET A 1 -22.57 -18.67 -21.57
C MET A 1 -22.55 -18.66 -20.04
N PHE A 2 -23.61 -19.11 -19.33
CA PHE A 2 -23.66 -19.16 -17.85
C PHE A 2 -23.16 -20.46 -17.19
N SER A 3 -22.83 -21.51 -17.95
CA SER A 3 -22.43 -22.82 -17.40
C SER A 3 -21.10 -22.79 -16.64
N GLY A 4 -20.16 -21.93 -17.06
CA GLY A 4 -18.87 -21.77 -16.38
C GLY A 4 -19.00 -21.21 -14.96
N PHE A 5 -19.85 -20.19 -14.76
CA PHE A 5 -20.07 -19.59 -13.44
C PHE A 5 -20.72 -20.55 -12.45
N HIS A 6 -21.67 -21.38 -12.91
CA HIS A 6 -22.29 -22.40 -12.06
C HIS A 6 -21.25 -23.45 -11.63
N ARG A 7 -20.42 -23.95 -12.57
CA ARG A 7 -19.37 -24.91 -12.24
C ARG A 7 -18.36 -24.34 -11.22
N LEU A 8 -17.94 -23.08 -11.38
CA LEU A 8 -17.04 -22.43 -10.41
C LEU A 8 -17.70 -22.32 -9.03
N LYS A 9 -18.98 -21.95 -8.99
CA LYS A 9 -19.74 -21.88 -7.73
C LYS A 9 -19.89 -23.26 -7.08
N ASP A 10 -20.15 -24.31 -7.85
CA ASP A 10 -20.25 -25.69 -7.36
C ASP A 10 -18.90 -26.21 -6.82
N MET A 11 -17.78 -25.70 -7.37
CA MET A 11 -16.43 -25.92 -6.84
C MET A 11 -16.12 -25.07 -5.59
N GLY A 12 -17.08 -24.28 -5.09
CA GLY A 12 -16.90 -23.40 -3.93
C GLY A 12 -16.15 -22.10 -4.22
N ILE A 13 -15.90 -21.76 -5.50
CA ILE A 13 -15.20 -20.53 -5.88
C ILE A 13 -16.14 -19.34 -5.72
N MET A 14 -15.72 -18.39 -4.89
CA MET A 14 -16.49 -17.20 -4.56
C MET A 14 -16.18 -16.04 -5.52
N GLY A 15 -17.22 -15.49 -6.14
CA GLY A 15 -17.13 -14.26 -6.93
C GLY A 15 -17.11 -12.98 -6.07
N ILE A 16 -16.68 -11.87 -6.66
CA ILE A 16 -16.55 -10.58 -5.95
C ILE A 16 -17.88 -10.07 -5.37
N ASN A 17 -19.00 -10.33 -6.05
CA ASN A 17 -20.33 -9.90 -5.60
C ASN A 17 -20.76 -10.66 -4.33
N SER A 18 -20.64 -11.99 -4.32
CA SER A 18 -20.94 -12.81 -3.15
C SER A 18 -20.02 -12.43 -1.98
N ARG A 19 -18.72 -12.25 -2.22
CA ARG A 19 -17.78 -11.74 -1.20
C ARG A 19 -18.27 -10.43 -0.58
N ASN A 20 -18.68 -9.47 -1.40
CA ASN A 20 -19.08 -8.15 -0.92
C ASN A 20 -20.44 -8.17 -0.21
N LEU A 21 -21.44 -8.85 -0.79
CA LEU A 21 -22.83 -8.84 -0.31
C LEU A 21 -23.07 -9.82 0.84
N ASP A 22 -22.46 -11.00 0.80
CA ASP A 22 -22.73 -12.07 1.76
C ASP A 22 -21.76 -12.02 2.96
N PHE A 23 -20.53 -11.54 2.76
CA PHE A 23 -19.49 -11.56 3.80
C PHE A 23 -19.07 -10.16 4.28
N ILE A 24 -18.75 -9.23 3.37
CA ILE A 24 -18.21 -7.93 3.79
C ILE A 24 -19.31 -7.03 4.35
N ALA A 25 -20.38 -6.75 3.60
CA ALA A 25 -21.40 -5.80 3.99
C ALA A 25 -22.18 -6.19 5.27
N PRO A 26 -22.55 -7.47 5.48
CA PRO A 26 -23.30 -7.86 6.68
C PRO A 26 -22.45 -7.89 7.95
N HIS A 27 -21.13 -8.10 7.82
CA HIS A 27 -20.25 -8.35 8.97
C HIS A 27 -19.33 -7.17 9.33
N ASN A 28 -19.15 -6.19 8.45
CA ASN A 28 -18.35 -5.00 8.73
C ASN A 28 -19.26 -3.80 8.99
N ARG A 29 -19.36 -3.37 10.26
CA ARG A 29 -20.19 -2.21 10.63
C ARG A 29 -19.64 -0.95 9.97
N ARG A 30 -20.48 -0.24 9.22
CA ARG A 30 -20.10 0.96 8.44
C ARG A 30 -19.45 2.06 9.29
N GLN A 31 -19.81 2.18 10.57
CA GLN A 31 -19.21 3.14 11.49
C GLN A 31 -17.68 3.01 11.60
N TYR A 32 -17.12 1.83 11.34
CA TYR A 32 -15.68 1.58 11.40
C TYR A 32 -14.96 1.81 10.06
N TYR A 33 -15.66 2.08 8.96
CA TYR A 33 -15.01 2.28 7.65
C TYR A 33 -14.08 3.49 7.67
N ARG A 34 -14.46 4.54 8.40
CA ARG A 34 -13.60 5.72 8.63
C ARG A 34 -12.25 5.36 9.24
N LEU A 35 -12.16 4.30 10.05
CA LEU A 35 -10.91 3.87 10.68
C LEU A 35 -9.92 3.27 9.69
N VAL A 36 -10.40 2.78 8.54
CA VAL A 36 -9.58 2.07 7.54
C VAL A 36 -9.43 2.84 6.23
N ASP A 37 -10.34 3.76 5.93
CA ASP A 37 -10.31 4.62 4.73
C ASP A 37 -9.25 5.75 4.84
N ASP A 38 -8.80 6.06 6.06
CA ASP A 38 -7.78 7.08 6.33
C ASP A 38 -6.55 6.43 6.98
N LYS A 39 -5.44 6.38 6.24
CA LYS A 39 -4.20 5.73 6.69
C LYS A 39 -3.61 6.35 7.95
N VAL A 40 -3.89 7.62 8.26
CA VAL A 40 -3.43 8.25 9.51
C VAL A 40 -4.18 7.64 10.68
N ILE A 41 -5.50 7.52 10.57
CA ILE A 41 -6.35 6.91 11.60
C ILE A 41 -6.04 5.42 11.75
N THR A 42 -5.88 4.70 10.64
CA THR A 42 -5.49 3.28 10.64
C THR A 42 -4.18 3.08 11.39
N LYS A 43 -3.16 3.90 11.10
CA LYS A 43 -1.84 3.78 11.72
C LYS A 43 -1.92 4.05 13.22
N LYS A 44 -2.62 5.11 13.65
CA LYS A 44 -2.82 5.41 15.08
C LYS A 44 -3.50 4.25 15.80
N THR A 45 -4.58 3.72 15.23
CA THR A 45 -5.32 2.58 15.80
C THR A 45 -4.44 1.33 15.90
N ALA A 46 -3.60 1.08 14.90
CA ALA A 46 -2.67 -0.04 14.89
C ALA A 46 -1.61 0.08 16.01
N ILE A 47 -1.04 1.28 16.20
CA ILE A 47 -0.07 1.56 17.27
C ILE A 47 -0.71 1.35 18.64
N GLU A 48 -1.92 1.88 18.86
CA GLU A 48 -2.69 1.70 20.10
C GLU A 48 -2.98 0.22 20.40
N ALA A 49 -3.13 -0.60 19.36
CA ALA A 49 -3.31 -2.05 19.47
C ALA A 49 -2.00 -2.84 19.57
N GLY A 50 -0.82 -2.18 19.59
CA GLY A 50 0.48 -2.85 19.65
C GLY A 50 0.92 -3.51 18.34
N ILE A 51 0.31 -3.14 17.21
CA ILE A 51 0.67 -3.67 15.88
C ILE A 51 1.84 -2.86 15.32
N PRO A 52 2.97 -3.50 14.95
CA PRO A 52 4.09 -2.82 14.32
C PRO A 52 3.68 -2.17 13.00
N VAL A 53 4.06 -0.91 12.83
CA VAL A 53 3.84 -0.12 11.61
C VAL A 53 5.11 0.67 11.27
N PRO A 54 5.31 1.08 10.01
CA PRO A 54 6.44 1.94 9.65
C PRO A 54 6.44 3.23 10.47
N GLU A 55 7.62 3.67 10.89
CA GLU A 55 7.77 4.90 11.67
C GLU A 55 7.20 6.09 10.88
N LEU A 56 6.36 6.90 11.54
CA LEU A 56 5.79 8.10 10.96
C LEU A 56 6.72 9.28 11.25
N PHE A 57 7.30 9.89 10.21
CA PHE A 57 8.16 11.06 10.37
C PHE A 57 7.34 12.35 10.46
N ALA A 58 6.32 12.49 9.61
CA ALA A 58 5.44 13.66 9.64
C ALA A 58 4.11 13.41 8.92
N THR A 59 3.10 14.20 9.29
CA THR A 59 1.88 14.42 8.51
C THR A 59 1.84 15.89 8.07
N ILE A 60 1.51 16.12 6.81
CA ILE A 60 1.30 17.46 6.25
C ILE A 60 -0.17 17.57 5.87
N GLU A 61 -0.88 18.45 6.56
CA GLU A 61 -2.33 18.68 6.43
C GLU A 61 -2.62 20.02 5.73
N TYR A 62 -1.70 20.98 5.81
CA TYR A 62 -1.86 22.33 5.30
C TYR A 62 -0.65 22.80 4.51
N GLN A 63 -0.88 23.65 3.50
CA GLN A 63 0.18 24.18 2.62
C GLN A 63 1.24 24.96 3.41
N GLU A 64 0.87 25.64 4.49
CA GLU A 64 1.83 26.38 5.32
C GLU A 64 2.90 25.49 5.98
N GLN A 65 2.58 24.23 6.26
CA GLN A 65 3.52 23.29 6.88
C GLN A 65 4.65 22.90 5.92
N LEU A 66 4.46 23.09 4.61
CA LEU A 66 5.51 22.85 3.60
C LEU A 66 6.74 23.74 3.78
N LYS A 67 6.59 24.91 4.43
CA LYS A 67 7.71 25.79 4.76
C LYS A 67 8.76 25.10 5.64
N ARG A 68 8.33 24.14 6.46
CA ARG A 68 9.19 23.36 7.38
C ARG A 68 9.61 22.01 6.82
N LEU A 69 9.21 21.69 5.58
CA LEU A 69 9.48 20.37 4.99
C LEU A 69 10.98 20.09 4.89
N GLY A 70 11.79 21.09 4.53
CA GLY A 70 13.24 20.96 4.49
C GLY A 70 13.82 20.49 5.82
N ASP A 71 13.39 21.09 6.92
CA ASP A 71 13.83 20.74 8.28
C ASP A 71 13.40 19.34 8.70
N ILE A 72 12.15 18.97 8.39
CA ILE A 72 11.62 17.62 8.65
C ILE A 72 12.47 16.58 7.93
N LEU A 73 12.69 16.78 6.63
CA LEU A 73 13.42 15.82 5.82
C LEU A 73 14.91 15.78 6.22
N ALA A 74 15.51 16.90 6.66
CA ALA A 74 16.93 16.96 7.04
C ALA A 74 17.29 16.11 8.27
N GLN A 75 16.31 15.62 9.02
CA GLN A 75 16.53 14.70 10.14
C GLN A 75 17.18 13.41 9.65
N ARG A 76 18.14 12.88 10.43
CA ARG A 76 18.95 11.71 10.06
C ARG A 76 18.11 10.45 9.83
N SER A 77 17.00 10.31 10.54
CA SER A 77 16.00 9.24 10.38
C SER A 77 15.33 9.27 9.00
N CYS A 78 15.29 10.42 8.33
CA CYS A 78 14.57 10.64 7.08
C CYS A 78 15.51 10.59 5.84
N ASN A 79 16.52 9.72 5.87
CA ASN A 79 17.39 9.50 4.71
C ASN A 79 16.69 8.71 3.58
N GLN A 80 15.83 7.75 3.96
CA GLN A 80 14.90 7.07 3.06
C GLN A 80 13.49 7.21 3.61
N PHE A 81 12.54 7.54 2.76
CA PHE A 81 11.16 7.76 3.18
C PHE A 81 10.18 7.58 2.03
N VAL A 82 8.91 7.38 2.39
CA VAL A 82 7.79 7.32 1.47
C VAL A 82 6.85 8.48 1.77
N ILE A 83 6.49 9.22 0.72
CA ILE A 83 5.40 10.19 0.76
C ILE A 83 4.18 9.54 0.12
N LYS A 84 3.03 9.57 0.80
CA LYS A 84 1.78 9.03 0.26
C LYS A 84 0.55 9.78 0.75
N PRO A 85 -0.54 9.81 -0.05
CA PRO A 85 -1.84 10.31 0.38
C PRO A 85 -2.49 9.42 1.45
N ALA A 86 -3.11 10.03 2.46
CA ALA A 86 -3.81 9.32 3.53
C ALA A 86 -5.04 8.59 2.98
N LYS A 87 -5.83 9.23 2.11
CA LYS A 87 -7.05 8.67 1.51
C LYS A 87 -6.89 8.27 0.04
N GLY A 88 -5.67 8.31 -0.47
CA GLY A 88 -5.42 8.00 -1.88
C GLY A 88 -5.77 6.57 -2.27
N SER A 89 -6.17 6.41 -3.54
CA SER A 89 -6.64 5.15 -4.12
C SER A 89 -5.71 4.63 -5.22
N GLY A 90 -5.77 3.32 -5.48
CA GLY A 90 -5.07 2.68 -6.60
C GLY A 90 -3.54 2.75 -6.58
N GLY A 91 -2.92 3.22 -5.50
CA GLY A 91 -1.47 3.45 -5.42
C GLY A 91 -1.01 4.77 -6.03
N GLY A 92 -1.94 5.66 -6.42
CA GLY A 92 -1.61 7.01 -6.89
C GLY A 92 -1.00 7.88 -5.79
N GLY A 93 -0.11 8.80 -6.17
CA GLY A 93 0.48 9.77 -5.25
C GLY A 93 1.59 9.24 -4.34
N ILE A 94 1.99 7.97 -4.48
CA ILE A 94 3.11 7.39 -3.73
C ILE A 94 4.43 7.84 -4.36
N MET A 95 5.29 8.48 -3.57
CA MET A 95 6.64 8.85 -3.94
C MET A 95 7.63 8.20 -2.97
N VAL A 96 8.49 7.32 -3.49
CA VAL A 96 9.51 6.61 -2.70
C VAL A 96 10.86 7.28 -2.92
N ILE A 97 11.49 7.71 -1.83
CA ILE A 97 12.85 8.26 -1.78
C ILE A 97 13.77 7.23 -1.13
N LYS A 98 14.79 6.80 -1.88
CA LYS A 98 15.75 5.76 -1.49
C LYS A 98 17.09 6.32 -1.02
N GLY A 99 17.26 7.64 -1.05
CA GLY A 99 18.45 8.27 -0.53
C GLY A 99 18.55 9.74 -0.90
N ARG A 100 19.72 10.32 -0.61
CA ARG A 100 20.08 11.69 -0.92
C ARG A 100 21.39 11.73 -1.70
N THR A 101 21.52 12.71 -2.58
CA THR A 101 22.74 13.04 -3.30
C THR A 101 23.06 14.51 -3.08
N ALA A 102 24.23 14.97 -3.52
CA ALA A 102 24.57 16.40 -3.48
C ALA A 102 23.57 17.27 -4.28
N ALA A 103 22.91 16.68 -5.28
CA ALA A 103 21.96 17.37 -6.15
C ALA A 103 20.50 17.30 -5.67
N GLY A 104 20.17 16.47 -4.65
CA GLY A 104 18.80 16.36 -4.14
C GLY A 104 18.45 14.99 -3.58
N TYR A 105 17.23 14.54 -3.87
CA TYR A 105 16.63 13.31 -3.35
C TYR A 105 16.56 12.25 -4.45
N LEU A 106 17.11 11.06 -4.19
CA LEU A 106 17.11 9.95 -5.14
C LEU A 106 15.80 9.16 -5.02
N ARG A 107 15.02 9.12 -6.09
CA ARG A 107 13.81 8.31 -6.20
C ARG A 107 14.13 6.84 -6.46
N ALA A 108 13.19 5.96 -6.14
CA ALA A 108 13.30 4.52 -6.42
C ALA A 108 13.48 4.18 -7.92
N ASN A 109 13.08 5.08 -8.83
CA ASN A 109 13.27 4.92 -10.28
C ASN A 109 14.59 5.51 -10.81
N GLY A 110 15.51 5.92 -9.91
CA GLY A 110 16.81 6.50 -10.26
C GLY A 110 16.80 7.99 -10.56
N GLN A 111 15.63 8.65 -10.64
CA GLN A 111 15.55 10.10 -10.84
C GLN A 111 15.99 10.85 -9.58
N VAL A 112 16.72 11.95 -9.75
CA VAL A 112 17.03 12.89 -8.67
C VAL A 112 16.04 14.05 -8.75
N ILE A 113 15.39 14.35 -7.62
CA ILE A 113 14.43 15.46 -7.51
C ILE A 113 14.84 16.43 -6.40
N THR A 114 14.37 17.67 -6.52
CA THR A 114 14.66 18.76 -5.61
C THR A 114 13.58 18.88 -4.52
N LEU A 115 13.89 19.63 -3.44
CA LEU A 115 12.90 19.92 -2.40
C LEU A 115 11.63 20.62 -2.94
N PRO A 116 11.72 21.63 -3.83
CA PRO A 116 10.54 22.23 -4.44
C PRO A 116 9.65 21.23 -5.21
N GLU A 117 10.24 20.26 -5.89
CA GLU A 117 9.46 19.21 -6.58
C GLU A 117 8.73 18.30 -5.59
N ILE A 118 9.34 18.00 -4.44
CA ILE A 118 8.68 17.28 -3.35
C ILE A 118 7.53 18.12 -2.78
N GLN A 119 7.76 19.42 -2.53
CA GLN A 119 6.72 20.33 -2.04
C GLN A 119 5.54 20.39 -3.01
N TYR A 120 5.82 20.52 -4.31
CA TYR A 120 4.79 20.51 -5.36
C TYR A 120 3.99 19.20 -5.36
N HIS A 121 4.65 18.05 -5.23
CA HIS A 121 3.97 16.75 -5.11
C HIS A 121 3.06 16.67 -3.90
N ILE A 122 3.51 17.15 -2.73
CA ILE A 122 2.68 17.20 -1.53
C ILE A 122 1.51 18.18 -1.73
N SER A 123 1.73 19.34 -2.36
CA SER A 123 0.64 20.28 -2.68
C SER A 123 -0.45 19.63 -3.53
N ASN A 124 -0.09 18.76 -4.48
CA ASN A 124 -1.04 17.97 -5.27
C ASN A 124 -1.81 16.95 -4.41
N ILE A 125 -1.15 16.30 -3.45
CA ILE A 125 -1.82 15.43 -2.47
C ILE A 125 -2.85 16.24 -1.68
N LEU A 126 -2.45 17.37 -1.09
CA LEU A 126 -3.34 18.24 -0.31
C LEU A 126 -4.53 18.75 -1.12
N GLY A 127 -4.30 19.04 -2.41
CA GLY A 127 -5.32 19.43 -3.38
C GLY A 127 -6.28 18.31 -3.78
N GLY A 128 -6.06 17.08 -3.32
CA GLY A 128 -6.95 15.95 -3.57
C GLY A 128 -6.71 15.23 -4.89
N LEU A 129 -5.61 15.50 -5.61
CA LEU A 129 -5.33 14.92 -6.93
C LEU A 129 -5.38 13.38 -6.94
N TYR A 130 -5.02 12.76 -5.81
CA TYR A 130 -4.93 11.30 -5.66
C TYR A 130 -6.07 10.70 -4.82
N ALA A 131 -6.94 11.53 -4.25
CA ALA A 131 -8.06 11.09 -3.42
C ALA A 131 -9.26 10.68 -4.29
N LEU A 132 -10.00 9.66 -3.85
CA LEU A 132 -11.27 9.30 -4.49
C LEU A 132 -12.24 10.49 -4.39
N GLY A 133 -12.61 11.07 -5.52
CA GLY A 133 -13.54 12.20 -5.60
C GLY A 133 -12.90 13.58 -5.42
N GLY A 134 -11.57 13.70 -5.44
CA GLY A 134 -10.89 15.01 -5.43
C GLY A 134 -10.97 15.78 -4.12
N ALA A 135 -11.38 15.11 -3.02
CA ALA A 135 -11.45 15.73 -1.71
C ALA A 135 -10.06 16.08 -1.17
N ARG A 136 -9.98 17.12 -0.32
CA ARG A 136 -8.75 17.46 0.41
C ARG A 136 -8.21 16.23 1.16
N ASP A 137 -6.90 16.03 1.06
CA ASP A 137 -6.20 14.88 1.64
C ASP A 137 -5.04 15.34 2.53
N VAL A 138 -4.44 14.40 3.24
CA VAL A 138 -3.25 14.58 4.08
C VAL A 138 -2.10 13.82 3.44
N ALA A 139 -0.92 14.43 3.40
CA ALA A 139 0.30 13.73 3.00
C ALA A 139 0.99 13.11 4.22
N ILE A 140 1.29 11.84 4.12
CA ILE A 140 2.02 11.06 5.11
C ILE A 140 3.46 10.92 4.64
N ILE A 141 4.42 11.23 5.52
CA ILE A 141 5.85 10.98 5.32
C ILE A 141 6.26 9.95 6.37
N GLU A 142 6.68 8.77 5.91
CA GLU A 142 7.02 7.65 6.79
C GLU A 142 8.26 6.90 6.32
N GLN A 143 8.78 6.03 7.19
CA GLN A 143 9.88 5.13 6.91
C GLN A 143 9.64 4.33 5.62
N CYS A 144 10.67 4.27 4.78
CA CYS A 144 10.69 3.33 3.66
C CYS A 144 11.03 1.93 4.18
N ILE A 145 10.11 0.97 3.98
CA ILE A 145 10.40 -0.43 4.30
C ILE A 145 11.46 -0.94 3.32
N GLU A 146 12.46 -1.64 3.87
CA GLU A 146 13.46 -2.38 3.11
C GLU A 146 13.06 -3.84 2.99
N ASN A 147 13.36 -4.45 1.86
CA ASN A 147 13.15 -5.88 1.67
C ASN A 147 14.15 -6.67 2.50
N ILE A 148 13.77 -7.90 2.86
CA ILE A 148 14.72 -8.90 3.31
C ILE A 148 15.39 -9.56 2.11
N ASP A 149 16.63 -10.05 2.28
CA ASP A 149 17.45 -10.68 1.22
C ASP A 149 16.72 -11.76 0.41
N LEU A 150 15.80 -12.49 1.05
CA LEU A 150 14.96 -13.50 0.39
C LEU A 150 14.11 -12.86 -0.71
N PHE A 151 13.50 -11.71 -0.45
CA PHE A 151 12.62 -11.03 -1.39
C PHE A 151 13.39 -10.32 -2.50
N ASP A 152 14.61 -9.86 -2.26
CA ASP A 152 15.44 -9.27 -3.32
C ASP A 152 15.78 -10.27 -4.43
N LYS A 153 15.80 -11.57 -4.11
CA LYS A 153 15.98 -12.65 -5.10
C LYS A 153 14.71 -12.99 -5.88
N LEU A 154 13.54 -12.64 -5.35
CA LEU A 154 12.23 -13.06 -5.88
C LEU A 154 11.45 -11.91 -6.53
N ALA A 155 11.71 -10.67 -6.13
CA ALA A 155 10.95 -9.49 -6.50
C ALA A 155 11.66 -8.70 -7.60
N PHE A 156 10.98 -8.44 -8.72
CA PHE A 156 11.48 -7.47 -9.68
C PHE A 156 11.10 -6.06 -9.24
N GLN A 157 12.01 -5.37 -8.55
CA GLN A 157 11.84 -4.01 -8.04
C GLN A 157 10.61 -3.84 -7.11
N GLY A 158 10.66 -2.87 -6.19
CA GLY A 158 9.57 -2.68 -5.22
C GLY A 158 9.53 -3.74 -4.12
N VAL A 159 8.43 -3.77 -3.38
CA VAL A 159 8.31 -4.51 -2.11
C VAL A 159 7.21 -5.58 -2.25
N PRO A 160 7.54 -6.87 -2.12
CA PRO A 160 6.55 -7.93 -1.94
C PRO A 160 5.69 -7.70 -0.71
N ASP A 161 4.46 -8.17 -0.76
CA ASP A 161 3.57 -8.10 0.40
C ASP A 161 2.81 -9.39 0.60
N ILE A 162 2.51 -9.69 1.86
CA ILE A 162 1.64 -10.80 2.25
C ILE A 162 0.24 -10.23 2.47
N ARG A 163 -0.73 -10.68 1.68
CA ARG A 163 -2.14 -10.39 1.91
C ARG A 163 -2.76 -11.49 2.75
N LEU A 164 -3.30 -11.09 3.90
CA LEU A 164 -4.12 -11.93 4.76
C LEU A 164 -5.60 -11.53 4.63
N VAL A 165 -6.48 -12.51 4.57
CA VAL A 165 -7.94 -12.33 4.65
C VAL A 165 -8.41 -12.87 5.97
N ILE A 166 -9.02 -12.01 6.78
CA ILE A 166 -9.57 -12.36 8.10
C ILE A 166 -11.10 -12.43 8.00
N TYR A 167 -11.69 -13.50 8.49
CA TYR A 167 -13.14 -13.62 8.66
C TYR A 167 -13.46 -13.88 10.13
N LYS A 168 -14.24 -12.99 10.76
CA LYS A 168 -14.63 -13.09 12.18
C LYS A 168 -13.46 -13.43 13.11
N ASN A 169 -12.37 -12.68 13.00
CA ASN A 169 -11.12 -12.82 13.78
C ASN A 169 -10.26 -14.06 13.44
N THR A 170 -10.64 -14.86 12.45
CA THR A 170 -9.85 -16.01 11.99
C THR A 170 -9.20 -15.71 10.64
N PRO A 171 -7.88 -15.83 10.49
CA PRO A 171 -7.23 -15.83 9.19
C PRO A 171 -7.72 -17.02 8.35
N VAL A 172 -8.36 -16.75 7.22
CA VAL A 172 -8.95 -17.79 6.35
C VAL A 172 -8.16 -18.03 5.07
N MET A 173 -7.41 -17.03 4.61
CA MET A 173 -6.58 -17.13 3.40
C MET A 173 -5.37 -16.22 3.53
N ALA A 174 -4.25 -16.65 2.95
CA ALA A 174 -3.07 -15.83 2.76
C ALA A 174 -2.51 -16.00 1.36
N MET A 175 -1.94 -14.92 0.83
CA MET A 175 -1.13 -15.00 -0.38
C MET A 175 0.06 -14.05 -0.30
N LEU A 176 1.21 -14.50 -0.81
CA LEU A 176 2.34 -13.64 -1.13
C LEU A 176 2.09 -13.01 -2.50
N ARG A 177 2.34 -11.70 -2.61
CA ARG A 177 2.28 -10.97 -3.88
C ARG A 177 3.67 -10.50 -4.26
N LEU A 178 4.15 -10.92 -5.42
CA LEU A 178 5.47 -10.56 -5.92
C LEU A 178 5.34 -9.54 -7.06
N PRO A 179 6.10 -8.43 -7.00
CA PRO A 179 6.20 -7.50 -8.10
C PRO A 179 7.01 -8.11 -9.25
N THR A 180 6.59 -7.80 -10.47
CA THR A 180 7.18 -8.28 -11.72
C THR A 180 7.59 -7.12 -12.61
N LEU A 181 8.40 -7.41 -13.64
CA LEU A 181 8.67 -6.47 -14.73
C LEU A 181 7.39 -5.99 -15.40
N ALA A 182 6.45 -6.90 -15.70
CA ALA A 182 5.17 -6.57 -16.31
C ALA A 182 4.33 -5.60 -15.46
N SER A 183 4.47 -5.68 -14.13
CA SER A 183 3.80 -4.76 -13.19
C SER A 183 4.45 -3.40 -13.00
N GLY A 184 5.66 -3.22 -13.55
CA GLY A 184 6.50 -2.06 -13.27
C GLY A 184 6.92 -1.97 -11.81
N GLY A 185 7.20 -3.12 -11.17
CA GLY A 185 7.62 -3.18 -9.76
C GLY A 185 6.47 -3.08 -8.74
N ARG A 186 5.24 -3.43 -9.11
CA ARG A 186 4.05 -3.37 -8.23
C ARG A 186 3.48 -4.75 -7.94
N ALA A 187 3.27 -5.07 -6.67
CA ALA A 187 2.70 -6.36 -6.24
C ALA A 187 1.18 -6.51 -6.50
N ASN A 188 0.56 -5.66 -7.32
CA ASN A 188 -0.87 -5.75 -7.60
C ASN A 188 -1.13 -6.78 -8.71
N LEU A 189 -1.93 -7.82 -8.42
CA LEU A 189 -2.23 -8.89 -9.39
C LEU A 189 -2.85 -8.36 -10.69
N HIS A 190 -3.79 -7.40 -10.59
CA HIS A 190 -4.40 -6.76 -11.77
C HIS A 190 -3.42 -5.92 -12.60
N SER A 191 -2.27 -5.57 -12.02
CA SER A 191 -1.19 -4.88 -12.73
C SER A 191 -0.15 -5.86 -13.30
N GLY A 192 -0.33 -7.18 -13.17
CA GLY A 192 0.64 -8.18 -13.65
C GLY A 192 1.62 -8.69 -12.57
N GLY A 193 1.35 -8.43 -11.29
CA GLY A 193 2.06 -9.09 -10.19
C GLY A 193 1.73 -10.58 -10.08
N ILE A 194 2.63 -11.38 -9.49
CA ILE A 194 2.42 -12.81 -9.22
C ILE A 194 1.70 -12.96 -7.89
N GLY A 195 0.69 -13.84 -7.85
CA GLY A 195 0.03 -14.25 -6.61
C GLY A 195 0.42 -15.67 -6.24
N VAL A 196 1.02 -15.86 -5.07
CA VAL A 196 1.42 -17.18 -4.55
C VAL A 196 0.56 -17.50 -3.33
N GLY A 197 -0.23 -18.57 -3.40
CA GLY A 197 -1.04 -19.01 -2.26
C GLY A 197 -0.15 -19.48 -1.12
N LEU A 198 -0.52 -19.14 0.12
CA LEU A 198 0.17 -19.58 1.32
C LEU A 198 -0.73 -20.50 2.13
N SER A 199 -0.22 -21.68 2.47
CA SER A 199 -0.90 -22.62 3.35
C SER A 199 -0.93 -22.07 4.77
N MET A 200 -2.11 -21.93 5.36
CA MET A 200 -2.28 -21.33 6.69
C MET A 200 -1.77 -22.21 7.83
N ASP A 201 -1.74 -23.53 7.62
CA ASP A 201 -1.30 -24.55 8.58
C ASP A 201 0.22 -24.73 8.58
N GLN A 202 0.85 -24.74 7.40
CA GLN A 202 2.27 -25.05 7.22
C GLN A 202 3.13 -23.82 6.94
N GLY A 203 2.54 -22.67 6.60
CA GLY A 203 3.28 -21.49 6.15
C GLY A 203 4.02 -21.68 4.82
N MET A 204 3.70 -22.74 4.07
CA MET A 204 4.35 -23.08 2.80
C MET A 204 3.64 -22.45 1.61
N THR A 205 4.41 -22.10 0.59
CA THR A 205 3.87 -21.70 -0.70
C THR A 205 3.19 -22.89 -1.38
N THR A 206 2.05 -22.62 -2.01
CA THR A 206 1.26 -23.63 -2.74
C THR A 206 1.38 -23.37 -4.25
N ASN A 207 0.31 -22.89 -4.88
CA ASN A 207 0.30 -22.55 -6.30
C ASN A 207 0.64 -21.07 -6.51
N ALA A 208 1.26 -20.77 -7.64
CA ALA A 208 1.51 -19.40 -8.11
C ALA A 208 0.71 -19.13 -9.37
N ILE A 209 0.13 -17.93 -9.47
CA ILE A 209 -0.56 -17.43 -10.65
C ILE A 209 0.13 -16.17 -11.17
N LEU A 210 0.33 -16.11 -12.48
CA LEU A 210 0.85 -14.97 -13.21
C LEU A 210 -0.08 -14.76 -14.41
N HIS A 211 -0.71 -13.59 -14.49
CA HIS A 211 -1.82 -13.27 -15.38
C HIS A 211 -3.13 -14.02 -15.06
N ASN A 212 -4.21 -13.25 -14.88
CA ASN A 212 -5.59 -13.71 -14.81
C ASN A 212 -6.33 -13.32 -16.08
#